data_AF-A0A2W4MRS1-F1
#
_entry.id   AF-A0A2W4MRS1-F1
#
_cell.length_a   1.000
_cell.length_b   1.000
_cell.length_c   1.000
_cell.angle_alpha   90.00
_cell.angle_beta   90.00
_cell.angle_gamma   90.00
#
_symmetry.space_group_name_H-M   'P 1'
#
loop_
_entity.id
_entity.type
_entity.pdbx_description
1 polymer ?
#
loop_
_entity_poly.entity_id
_entity_poly.type
_entity_poly.pdbx_seq_one_letter_code
_entity_poly.pdbx_strand_id
1 'polypeptide(L)'
;MRKARPLAAILAVVLALAACTGSADETTTTTEGGSGVTTAPAADTTTTTASGVSTTLRGQVVSEYETVARLSTDNGEVLHVVIPQGGYTEIDIFNFIAELKDSNPDIWGVEVFDDAAAAAAFAVDSSQRTEEQAQLLRRHHLASLVSGDTVRYQGPFSDFGQQVLGS
;
A
#
# COMPACT_ATOMS: atom_id res chain seq x y z
N MET A 1 -12.69 -38.73 -29.10
CA MET A 1 -13.90 -38.65 -28.24
C MET A 1 -13.73 -39.51 -26.99
N ARG A 2 -13.50 -38.91 -25.81
CA ARG A 2 -13.84 -39.50 -24.50
C ARG A 2 -14.30 -38.35 -23.59
N LYS A 3 -15.51 -38.45 -23.04
CA LYS A 3 -16.10 -37.44 -22.14
C LYS A 3 -15.72 -37.78 -20.70
N ALA A 4 -15.20 -36.81 -19.96
CA ALA A 4 -15.21 -36.80 -18.50
C ALA A 4 -16.14 -35.68 -18.03
N ARG A 5 -16.94 -35.93 -16.98
CA ARG A 5 -17.97 -35.00 -16.49
C ARG A 5 -17.37 -34.03 -15.46
N PRO A 6 -17.89 -32.78 -15.36
CA PRO A 6 -17.43 -31.82 -14.37
C PRO A 6 -17.96 -32.16 -12.98
N LEU A 7 -17.16 -31.89 -11.95
CA LEU A 7 -17.60 -31.87 -10.56
C LEU A 7 -17.80 -30.40 -10.16
N ALA A 8 -19.03 -30.03 -9.80
CA ALA A 8 -19.34 -28.67 -9.35
C ALA A 8 -19.10 -28.57 -7.84
N ALA A 9 -18.49 -27.47 -7.40
CA ALA A 9 -18.45 -27.05 -6.01
C ALA A 9 -18.96 -25.60 -5.94
N ILE A 10 -20.16 -25.43 -5.40
CA ILE A 10 -20.76 -24.12 -5.15
C ILE A 10 -20.42 -23.75 -3.71
N LEU A 11 -19.76 -22.61 -3.51
CA LEU A 11 -19.59 -22.01 -2.19
C LEU A 11 -20.13 -20.58 -2.22
N ALA A 12 -21.30 -20.39 -1.62
CA ALA A 12 -21.89 -19.07 -1.43
C ALA A 12 -21.48 -18.54 -0.06
N VAL A 13 -20.90 -17.34 -0.01
CA VAL A 13 -20.67 -16.59 1.23
C VAL A 13 -21.54 -15.36 1.21
N VAL A 14 -22.52 -15.32 2.11
CA VAL A 14 -23.36 -14.15 2.36
C VAL A 14 -22.80 -13.44 3.58
N LEU A 15 -22.38 -12.19 3.44
CA LEU A 15 -21.99 -11.34 4.57
C LEU A 15 -23.05 -10.24 4.74
N ALA A 16 -23.68 -10.21 5.91
CA ALA A 16 -24.80 -9.33 6.21
C ALA A 16 -24.33 -7.94 6.67
N LEU A 17 -25.05 -6.89 6.28
CA LEU A 17 -24.84 -5.54 6.80
C LEU A 17 -25.35 -5.47 8.25
N ALA A 18 -24.48 -5.07 9.17
CA ALA A 18 -24.87 -4.64 10.51
C ALA A 18 -24.82 -3.11 10.59
N ALA A 19 -25.93 -2.46 10.24
CA ALA A 19 -26.13 -1.05 10.56
C ALA A 19 -26.42 -0.92 12.07
N CYS A 20 -25.63 -0.13 12.80
CA CYS A 20 -25.92 0.21 14.19
C CYS A 20 -26.07 1.72 14.32
N THR A 21 -27.32 2.18 14.34
CA THR A 21 -27.72 3.52 14.72
C THR A 21 -27.95 3.57 16.23
N GLY A 22 -27.31 4.49 16.95
CA GLY A 22 -27.55 4.69 18.38
C GLY A 22 -27.11 6.07 18.83
N SER A 23 -28.07 6.97 19.06
CA SER A 23 -27.83 8.32 19.56
C SER A 23 -28.06 8.39 21.07
N ALA A 24 -27.25 9.21 21.73
CA ALA A 24 -27.47 9.89 23.02
C ALA A 24 -27.88 9.06 24.25
N ASP A 25 -27.11 9.20 25.33
CA ASP A 25 -27.65 9.92 26.48
C ASP A 25 -26.55 10.64 27.26
N GLU A 26 -26.88 11.76 27.90
CA GLU A 26 -25.97 12.51 28.78
C GLU A 26 -26.14 12.04 30.23
N THR A 27 -25.05 11.95 31.00
CA THR A 27 -25.15 12.04 32.47
C THR A 27 -23.90 12.69 33.06
N THR A 28 -24.12 13.87 33.64
CA THR A 28 -23.12 14.74 34.28
C THR A 28 -22.73 14.27 35.68
N THR A 29 -21.44 14.36 36.03
CA THR A 29 -20.97 14.33 37.45
C THR A 29 -19.80 15.31 37.69
N THR A 30 -20.17 16.58 37.92
CA THR A 30 -19.67 17.53 38.96
C THR A 30 -18.40 17.10 39.76
N THR A 31 -17.22 17.73 39.52
CA THR A 31 -16.57 18.80 40.36
C THR A 31 -15.71 18.25 41.53
N GLU A 32 -14.50 18.70 41.89
CA GLU A 32 -13.54 19.78 41.48
C GLU A 32 -12.07 19.24 41.65
N GLY A 33 -10.94 19.94 41.56
CA GLY A 33 -10.55 21.35 41.34
C GLY A 33 -9.01 21.50 41.46
N GLY A 34 -8.36 22.47 40.79
CA GLY A 34 -6.88 22.57 40.82
C GLY A 34 -6.26 23.65 39.91
N SER A 35 -6.22 24.88 40.41
CA SER A 35 -5.73 26.13 39.80
C SER A 35 -4.54 26.08 38.82
N GLY A 36 -4.68 26.81 37.71
CA GLY A 36 -3.60 27.15 36.77
C GLY A 36 -3.98 28.30 35.83
N VAL A 37 -4.20 29.50 36.38
CA VAL A 37 -4.64 30.68 35.60
C VAL A 37 -3.44 31.36 34.91
N THR A 38 -3.47 31.38 33.57
CA THR A 38 -2.77 32.40 32.76
C THR A 38 -3.74 32.91 31.69
N THR A 39 -4.24 34.14 31.86
CA THR A 39 -5.18 34.76 30.94
C THR A 39 -4.46 35.40 29.76
N ALA A 40 -4.89 35.07 28.54
CA ALA A 40 -4.56 35.79 27.30
C ALA A 40 -5.87 36.06 26.52
N PRO A 41 -5.94 37.14 25.71
CA PRO A 41 -7.22 37.70 25.27
C PRO A 41 -7.91 36.86 24.18
N ALA A 42 -9.23 36.93 24.16
CA ALA A 42 -10.07 36.27 23.17
C ALA A 42 -9.85 36.84 21.76
N ALA A 43 -9.74 35.95 20.77
CA ALA A 43 -9.88 36.25 19.36
C ALA A 43 -10.79 35.21 18.72
N ASP A 44 -11.93 35.65 18.17
CA ASP A 44 -12.82 34.80 17.39
C ASP A 44 -12.05 34.10 16.27
N THR A 45 -11.88 32.79 16.41
CA THR A 45 -11.24 31.97 15.38
C THR A 45 -12.30 31.08 14.78
N THR A 46 -12.79 31.49 13.61
CA THR A 46 -13.53 30.62 12.70
C THR A 46 -12.75 29.33 12.51
N THR A 47 -13.39 28.19 12.78
CA THR A 47 -12.82 26.86 12.50
C THR A 47 -12.76 26.63 11.00
N THR A 48 -11.78 27.25 10.36
CA THR A 48 -11.36 26.89 9.01
C THR A 48 -10.73 25.50 9.11
N THR A 49 -11.42 24.49 8.56
CA THR A 49 -10.83 23.16 8.37
C THR A 49 -9.55 23.32 7.55
N ALA A 50 -8.40 23.24 8.22
CA ALA A 50 -7.12 23.19 7.55
C ALA A 50 -7.05 21.85 6.81
N SER A 51 -7.31 21.88 5.50
CA SER A 51 -6.88 20.81 4.60
C SER A 51 -5.37 20.73 4.70
N GLY A 52 -4.88 19.85 5.57
CA GLY A 52 -3.47 19.59 5.77
C GLY A 52 -2.88 19.07 4.47
N VAL A 53 -2.23 19.95 3.72
CA VAL A 53 -1.35 19.53 2.62
C VAL A 53 -0.19 18.81 3.29
N SER A 54 -0.23 17.48 3.29
CA SER A 54 0.90 16.65 3.71
C SER A 54 2.04 16.88 2.74
N THR A 55 2.92 17.84 3.06
CA THR A 55 4.17 18.05 2.35
C THR A 55 5.14 16.95 2.73
N THR A 56 4.92 15.76 2.19
CA THR A 56 5.80 14.61 2.43
C THR A 56 7.20 14.95 1.91
N LEU A 57 8.18 14.94 2.82
CA LEU A 57 9.57 15.23 2.50
C LEU A 57 10.10 14.18 1.52
N ARG A 58 10.72 14.59 0.40
CA ARG A 58 11.33 13.63 -0.53
C ARG A 58 12.69 13.14 -0.03
N GLY A 59 13.05 11.90 -0.38
CA GLY A 59 14.28 11.24 0.06
C GLY A 59 14.09 10.42 1.34
N GLN A 60 12.98 9.69 1.44
CA GLN A 60 12.67 8.85 2.59
C GLN A 60 13.18 7.42 2.36
N VAL A 61 13.94 6.87 3.31
CA VAL A 61 14.37 5.47 3.26
C VAL A 61 13.20 4.54 3.61
N VAL A 62 13.10 3.38 2.94
CA VAL A 62 12.16 2.32 3.31
C VAL A 62 12.68 1.59 4.56
N SER A 63 12.13 1.92 5.73
CA SER A 63 12.54 1.31 7.00
C SER A 63 11.78 0.03 7.37
N GLU A 64 10.56 -0.14 6.84
CA GLU A 64 9.65 -1.23 7.14
C GLU A 64 8.90 -1.64 5.87
N TYR A 65 8.60 -2.93 5.72
CA TYR A 65 7.83 -3.48 4.60
C TYR A 65 7.09 -4.76 5.00
N GLU A 66 6.01 -5.08 4.28
CA GLU A 66 5.23 -6.32 4.43
C GLU A 66 5.25 -7.13 3.12
N THR A 67 5.63 -8.40 3.19
CA THR A 67 5.51 -9.33 2.05
C THR A 67 4.12 -9.95 2.02
N VAL A 68 3.21 -9.38 1.22
CA VAL A 68 1.81 -9.82 1.11
C VAL A 68 1.62 -11.04 0.20
N ALA A 69 2.59 -11.34 -0.67
CA ALA A 69 2.64 -12.61 -1.40
C ALA A 69 4.09 -13.05 -1.67
N ARG A 70 4.31 -14.37 -1.68
CA ARG A 70 5.58 -15.02 -2.05
C ARG A 70 5.26 -16.18 -2.98
N LEU A 71 5.69 -16.08 -4.23
CA LEU A 71 5.34 -16.99 -5.32
C LEU A 71 6.62 -17.70 -5.79
N SER A 72 6.68 -19.02 -5.67
CA SER A 72 7.78 -19.79 -6.26
C SER A 72 7.55 -20.00 -7.76
N THR A 73 8.56 -19.69 -8.57
CA THR A 73 8.57 -19.90 -10.03
C THR A 73 9.78 -20.74 -10.44
N ASP A 74 9.81 -21.22 -11.69
CA ASP A 74 10.94 -21.98 -12.23
C ASP A 74 12.28 -21.19 -12.23
N ASN A 75 12.21 -19.86 -12.17
CA ASN A 75 13.38 -18.97 -12.18
C ASN A 75 13.83 -18.51 -10.79
N GLY A 76 13.06 -18.81 -9.73
CA GLY A 76 13.24 -18.29 -8.38
C GLY A 76 11.95 -17.67 -7.83
N GLU A 77 12.06 -16.88 -6.76
CA GLU A 77 10.89 -16.34 -6.05
C GLU A 77 10.45 -14.98 -6.57
N VAL A 78 9.13 -14.76 -6.63
CA VAL A 78 8.52 -13.45 -6.87
C VAL A 78 7.81 -12.98 -5.61
N LEU A 79 8.21 -11.83 -5.08
CA LEU A 79 7.59 -11.21 -3.90
C LEU A 79 6.64 -10.10 -4.32
N HIS A 80 5.46 -10.01 -3.71
CA HIS A 80 4.67 -8.78 -3.70
C HIS A 80 4.86 -8.12 -2.34
N VAL A 81 5.31 -6.86 -2.34
CA VAL A 81 5.73 -6.15 -1.13
C VAL A 81 4.98 -4.83 -1.02
N VAL A 82 4.45 -4.55 0.17
CA VAL A 82 3.84 -3.28 0.52
C VAL A 82 4.77 -2.51 1.46
N ILE A 83 5.06 -1.26 1.13
CA ILE A 83 5.79 -0.31 1.97
C ILE A 83 4.83 0.78 2.48
N PRO A 84 5.11 1.46 3.61
CA PRO A 84 4.32 2.61 4.04
C PRO A 84 4.31 3.72 2.98
N GLN A 85 3.23 4.49 2.86
CA GLN A 85 3.23 5.67 1.97
C GLN A 85 4.27 6.70 2.44
N GLY A 86 5.08 7.21 1.51
CA GLY A 86 6.24 8.04 1.85
C GLY A 86 6.75 8.87 0.67
N GLY A 87 7.67 9.77 0.95
CA GLY A 87 8.27 10.66 -0.04
C GLY A 87 9.44 10.01 -0.77
N TYR A 88 9.22 8.84 -1.35
CA TYR A 88 10.29 8.10 -2.02
C TYR A 88 10.78 8.82 -3.27
N THR A 89 12.08 8.71 -3.52
CA THR A 89 12.73 8.93 -4.81
C THR A 89 12.93 7.59 -5.52
N GLU A 90 13.23 7.64 -6.80
CA GLU A 90 13.63 6.48 -7.60
C GLU A 90 14.84 5.76 -6.96
N ILE A 91 15.79 6.53 -6.40
CA ILE A 91 16.98 6.01 -5.71
C ILE A 91 16.60 5.29 -4.41
N ASP A 92 15.64 5.80 -3.64
CA ASP A 92 15.17 5.13 -2.41
C ASP A 92 14.55 3.76 -2.72
N ILE A 93 13.72 3.68 -3.78
CA ILE A 93 13.10 2.43 -4.23
C ILE A 93 14.14 1.46 -4.82
N PHE A 94 15.12 1.97 -5.58
CA PHE A 94 16.22 1.15 -6.10
C PHE A 94 17.06 0.52 -4.99
N ASN A 95 17.50 1.32 -4.02
CA ASN A 95 18.29 0.85 -2.88
C ASN A 95 17.52 -0.18 -2.05
N PHE A 96 16.23 0.06 -1.80
CA PHE A 96 15.36 -0.90 -1.11
C PHE A 96 15.30 -2.26 -1.84
N ILE A 97 15.12 -2.26 -3.16
CA ILE A 97 15.09 -3.51 -3.95
C ILE A 97 16.46 -4.20 -3.97
N ALA A 98 17.55 -3.43 -4.03
CA ALA A 98 18.92 -3.95 -3.94
C ALA A 98 19.17 -4.65 -2.60
N GLU A 99 18.89 -3.99 -1.48
CA GLU A 99 19.05 -4.54 -0.12
C GLU A 99 18.18 -5.79 0.10
N LEU A 100 16.95 -5.78 -0.43
CA LEU A 100 16.03 -6.93 -0.38
C LEU A 100 16.57 -8.14 -1.16
N LYS A 101 17.17 -7.91 -2.34
CA LYS A 101 17.80 -8.93 -3.19
C LYS A 101 19.10 -9.47 -2.59
N ASP A 102 19.94 -8.61 -2.03
CA ASP A 102 21.18 -9.02 -1.33
C ASP A 102 20.86 -9.87 -0.08
N SER A 103 19.77 -9.53 0.63
CA SER A 103 19.31 -10.30 1.79
C SER A 103 18.64 -11.63 1.42
N ASN A 104 18.12 -11.76 0.19
CA ASN A 104 17.36 -12.92 -0.29
C ASN A 104 17.78 -13.28 -1.74
N PRO A 105 18.90 -13.98 -1.92
CA PRO A 105 19.50 -14.20 -3.25
C PRO A 105 18.58 -14.97 -4.22
N ASP A 106 17.64 -15.78 -3.70
CA ASP A 106 16.70 -16.59 -4.48
C ASP A 106 15.55 -15.78 -5.12
N ILE A 107 15.42 -14.48 -4.80
CA ILE A 107 14.45 -13.59 -5.43
C ILE A 107 14.78 -13.41 -6.91
N TRP A 108 13.84 -13.78 -7.79
CA TRP A 108 13.88 -13.49 -9.22
C TRP A 108 13.02 -12.27 -9.60
N GLY A 109 12.02 -11.93 -8.79
CA GLY A 109 11.21 -10.73 -9.00
C GLY A 109 10.60 -10.14 -7.73
N VAL A 110 10.25 -8.87 -7.80
CA VAL A 110 9.62 -8.11 -6.71
C VAL A 110 8.63 -7.16 -7.36
N GLU A 111 7.44 -7.00 -6.80
CA GLU A 111 6.47 -5.97 -7.18
C GLU A 111 6.22 -5.11 -5.94
N VAL A 112 6.59 -3.83 -5.98
CA VAL A 112 6.61 -2.92 -4.82
C VAL A 112 5.44 -1.94 -4.86
N PHE A 113 4.62 -1.94 -3.82
CA PHE A 113 3.43 -1.10 -3.70
C PHE A 113 3.50 -0.22 -2.44
N ASP A 114 2.85 0.96 -2.45
CA ASP A 114 2.61 1.76 -1.23
C ASP A 114 1.16 1.64 -0.70
N ASP A 115 0.38 0.72 -1.26
CA ASP A 115 -1.01 0.46 -0.87
C ASP A 115 -1.37 -1.03 -1.01
N ALA A 116 -1.97 -1.59 0.04
CA ALA A 116 -2.33 -3.01 0.09
C ALA A 116 -3.48 -3.38 -0.87
N ALA A 117 -4.40 -2.46 -1.17
CA ALA A 117 -5.44 -2.70 -2.16
C ALA A 117 -4.88 -2.67 -3.59
N ALA A 118 -3.81 -1.91 -3.86
CA ALA A 118 -3.06 -1.98 -5.10
C ALA A 118 -2.34 -3.33 -5.27
N ALA A 119 -1.68 -3.84 -4.22
CA ALA A 119 -1.08 -5.18 -4.25
C ALA A 119 -2.13 -6.29 -4.48
N ALA A 120 -3.30 -6.18 -3.85
CA ALA A 120 -4.43 -7.09 -4.09
C ALA A 120 -5.00 -6.97 -5.52
N ALA A 121 -5.08 -5.74 -6.07
CA ALA A 121 -5.48 -5.48 -7.45
C ALA A 121 -4.47 -6.06 -8.47
N PHE A 122 -3.18 -6.11 -8.13
CA PHE A 122 -2.16 -6.71 -8.99
C PHE A 122 -2.33 -8.22 -9.11
N ALA A 123 -2.71 -8.89 -8.02
CA ALA A 123 -2.96 -10.33 -7.97
C ALA A 123 -4.18 -10.79 -8.81
N VAL A 124 -5.08 -9.87 -9.18
CA VAL A 124 -6.15 -10.15 -10.16
C VAL A 124 -5.56 -10.20 -11.57
N ASP A 125 -5.98 -11.17 -12.39
CA ASP A 125 -5.58 -11.27 -13.79
C ASP A 125 -5.88 -9.97 -14.56
N SER A 126 -4.95 -9.53 -15.41
CA SER A 126 -5.06 -8.24 -16.09
C SER A 126 -6.25 -8.11 -17.03
N SER A 127 -6.80 -9.22 -17.55
CA SER A 127 -8.02 -9.24 -18.35
C SER A 127 -9.31 -9.15 -17.52
N GLN A 128 -9.22 -9.34 -16.21
CA GLN A 128 -10.34 -9.35 -15.26
C GLN A 128 -10.36 -8.13 -14.33
N ARG A 129 -9.30 -7.30 -14.31
CA ARG A 129 -9.22 -6.10 -13.47
C ARG A 129 -10.30 -5.08 -13.85
N THR A 130 -10.91 -4.47 -12.84
CA THR A 130 -11.76 -3.29 -13.03
C THR A 130 -10.92 -2.05 -13.34
N GLU A 131 -11.56 -1.01 -13.90
CA GLU A 131 -10.89 0.29 -14.11
C GLU A 131 -10.42 0.91 -12.79
N GLU A 132 -11.17 0.71 -11.70
CA GLU A 132 -10.78 1.14 -10.33
C GLU A 132 -9.49 0.45 -9.87
N GLN A 133 -9.39 -0.88 -10.08
CA GLN A 133 -8.17 -1.66 -9.82
C GLN A 133 -7.00 -1.19 -10.70
N ALA A 134 -7.25 -0.88 -11.97
CA ALA A 134 -6.24 -0.31 -12.87
C ALA A 134 -5.81 1.12 -12.45
N GLN A 135 -6.67 1.89 -11.79
CA GLN A 135 -6.33 3.20 -11.22
C GLN A 135 -5.50 3.08 -9.94
N LEU A 136 -5.81 2.11 -9.06
CA LEU A 136 -4.97 1.79 -7.90
C LEU A 136 -3.54 1.47 -8.35
N LEU A 137 -3.38 0.53 -9.30
CA LEU A 137 -2.06 0.16 -9.82
C LEU A 137 -1.29 1.35 -10.43
N ARG A 138 -1.95 2.21 -11.20
CA ARG A 138 -1.30 3.41 -11.77
C ARG A 138 -0.80 4.42 -10.74
N ARG A 139 -1.40 4.44 -9.55
CA ARG A 139 -1.06 5.38 -8.47
C ARG A 139 -0.08 4.80 -7.46
N HIS A 140 -0.16 3.49 -7.22
CA HIS A 140 0.40 2.86 -6.03
C HIS A 140 1.33 1.67 -6.33
N HIS A 141 1.54 1.30 -7.60
CA HIS A 141 2.60 0.38 -8.01
C HIS A 141 3.86 1.19 -8.34
N LEU A 142 4.93 1.01 -7.58
CA LEU A 142 6.12 1.87 -7.61
C LEU A 142 7.24 1.33 -8.52
N ALA A 143 7.52 0.03 -8.43
CA ALA A 143 8.55 -0.63 -9.22
C ALA A 143 8.37 -2.16 -9.27
N SER A 144 8.84 -2.77 -10.36
CA SER A 144 9.03 -4.21 -10.51
C SER A 144 10.53 -4.55 -10.60
N LEU A 145 11.05 -5.48 -9.80
CA LEU A 145 12.27 -6.22 -10.17
C LEU A 145 11.86 -7.32 -11.15
N VAL A 146 12.48 -7.33 -12.33
CA VAL A 146 12.30 -8.35 -13.37
C VAL A 146 13.62 -8.99 -13.74
N SER A 147 13.58 -10.25 -14.19
CA SER A 147 14.77 -11.02 -14.61
C SER A 147 15.84 -11.25 -13.52
N GLY A 148 15.57 -10.93 -12.26
CA GLY A 148 16.48 -11.06 -11.12
C GLY A 148 17.45 -9.90 -10.90
N ASP A 149 17.58 -8.96 -11.85
CA ASP A 149 18.57 -7.87 -11.83
C ASP A 149 18.04 -6.50 -12.30
N THR A 150 16.88 -6.44 -12.96
CA THR A 150 16.44 -5.22 -13.65
C THR A 150 15.27 -4.59 -12.91
N VAL A 151 15.50 -3.44 -12.28
CA VAL A 151 14.45 -2.61 -11.68
C VAL A 151 13.75 -1.82 -12.78
N ARG A 152 12.46 -2.05 -12.98
CA ARG A 152 11.58 -1.27 -13.85
C ARG A 152 10.65 -0.43 -13.01
N TYR A 153 10.73 0.88 -13.12
CA TYR A 153 9.85 1.78 -12.40
C TYR A 153 8.42 1.76 -12.98
N GLN A 154 7.44 1.99 -12.10
CA GLN A 154 6.01 1.82 -12.38
C GLN A 154 5.22 3.01 -11.85
N GLY A 155 3.97 3.15 -12.30
CA GLY A 155 3.00 4.12 -11.76
C GLY A 155 3.58 5.54 -11.63
N PRO A 156 3.68 6.12 -10.43
CA PRO A 156 4.22 7.48 -10.23
C PRO A 156 5.72 7.63 -10.55
N PHE A 157 6.46 6.54 -10.73
CA PHE A 157 7.88 6.52 -11.10
C PHE A 157 8.13 6.07 -12.55
N SER A 158 7.10 5.78 -13.36
CA SER A 158 7.28 5.17 -14.70
C SER A 158 8.25 5.91 -15.62
N ASP A 159 8.34 7.24 -15.49
CA ASP A 159 9.15 8.11 -16.33
C ASP A 159 10.67 7.93 -16.11
N PHE A 160 11.08 7.31 -15.01
CA PHE A 160 12.48 6.93 -14.75
C PHE A 160 12.92 5.67 -15.52
N GLY A 161 11.98 4.92 -16.12
CA GLY A 161 12.30 3.80 -17.00
C GLY A 161 12.81 2.55 -16.29
N GLN A 162 14.06 2.16 -16.54
CA GLN A 162 14.67 0.92 -16.03
C GLN A 162 16.14 1.14 -15.61
N GLN A 163 16.57 0.41 -14.59
CA GLN A 163 17.93 0.44 -14.04
C GLN A 163 18.35 -0.96 -13.62
N VAL A 164 19.62 -1.32 -13.81
CA VAL A 164 20.16 -2.66 -13.50
C VAL A 164 20.87 -2.62 -12.14
N LEU A 165 20.66 -3.65 -11.32
CA LEU A 165 21.36 -3.85 -10.05
C LEU A 165 22.84 -4.16 -10.31
N GLY A 166 23.75 -3.42 -9.67
CA GLY A 166 25.20 -3.66 -9.76
C GLY A 166 25.90 -3.16 -11.04
N SER A 167 25.25 -2.30 -11.83
CA SER A 167 25.83 -1.65 -13.02
C SER A 167 26.77 -0.49 -12.72
#